data_AF-A0A916LAL5-F1
#
_entry.id   AF-A0A916LAL5-F1
#
_cell.length_a   1.000
_cell.length_b   1.000
_cell.length_c   1.000
_cell.angle_alpha   90.00
_cell.angle_beta   90.00
_cell.angle_gamma   90.00
#
_symmetry.space_group_name_H-M   'P 1'
#
loop_
_entity.id
_entity.type
_entity.pdbx_description
1 polymer ?
#
loop_
_entity_poly.entity_id
_entity_poly.type
_entity_poly.pdbx_seq_one_letter_code
_entity_poly.pdbx_strand_id
1 'polypeptide(L)'
;MWSGHYQLKDKLRVQLRPQRAGSEVLELGIHGESDDKLANVIFQPIQDRRGRTILLVRDQNTFGAELRQKRLMTLIHLWLVHRFKAQAVHYVTPTDDNLYQTSKMKSHGIFTEVNQEVGEIIVAEVNHPRIAELLTPDRVALRKLITKEA
;
A
#
# COMPACT_ATOMS: atom_id res chain seq x y z
N MET A 1 -10.82 13.25 2.82
CA MET A 1 -9.95 13.85 1.77
C MET A 1 -10.01 13.05 0.48
N TRP A 2 -9.46 11.82 0.44
CA TRP A 2 -9.42 11.00 -0.78
C TRP A 2 -10.80 10.69 -1.38
N SER A 3 -11.71 10.12 -0.57
CA SER A 3 -13.08 9.83 -0.98
C SER A 3 -13.84 11.08 -1.43
N GLY A 4 -13.65 12.20 -0.71
CA GLY A 4 -14.23 13.49 -1.06
C GLY A 4 -13.77 14.04 -2.41
N HIS A 5 -12.46 13.94 -2.73
CA HIS A 5 -11.94 14.37 -4.03
C HIS A 5 -12.52 13.54 -5.19
N TYR A 6 -12.62 12.23 -5.01
CA TYR A 6 -13.18 11.33 -6.03
C TYR A 6 -14.70 11.17 -5.96
N GLN A 7 -15.37 11.91 -5.10
CA GLN A 7 -16.83 11.91 -4.92
C GLN A 7 -17.40 10.50 -4.69
N LEU A 8 -16.67 9.68 -3.93
CA LEU A 8 -17.13 8.34 -3.55
C LEU A 8 -18.30 8.49 -2.59
N LYS A 9 -19.43 7.84 -2.93
CA LYS A 9 -20.67 7.93 -2.16
C LYS A 9 -20.64 7.05 -0.91
N ASP A 10 -19.93 5.93 -1.00
CA ASP A 10 -19.92 4.92 0.06
C ASP A 10 -18.98 5.31 1.20
N LYS A 11 -19.44 5.10 2.44
CA LYS A 11 -18.58 5.15 3.62
C LYS A 11 -17.69 3.92 3.67
N LEU A 12 -16.42 4.13 3.39
CA LEU A 12 -15.42 3.08 3.45
C LEU A 12 -14.97 2.80 4.90
N ARG A 13 -14.89 1.52 5.24
CA ARG A 13 -14.32 1.01 6.49
C ARG A 13 -12.99 0.33 6.23
N VAL A 14 -11.99 0.60 7.07
CA VAL A 14 -10.68 -0.06 7.01
C VAL A 14 -10.59 -1.08 8.14
N GLN A 15 -10.21 -2.31 7.83
CA GLN A 15 -10.03 -3.38 8.81
C GLN A 15 -8.65 -4.01 8.65
N LEU A 16 -7.86 -4.05 9.73
CA LEU A 16 -6.62 -4.82 9.80
C LEU A 16 -6.83 -6.01 10.74
N ARG A 17 -6.67 -7.23 10.24
CA ARG A 17 -6.84 -8.46 11.04
C ARG A 17 -5.95 -9.60 10.54
N PRO A 18 -5.64 -10.61 11.38
CA PRO A 18 -5.06 -11.86 10.90
C PRO A 18 -5.95 -12.52 9.83
N GLN A 19 -5.35 -13.11 8.80
CA GLN A 19 -6.09 -13.83 7.76
C GLN A 19 -6.80 -15.07 8.32
N ARG A 20 -6.18 -15.70 9.32
CA ARG A 20 -6.73 -16.82 10.10
C ARG A 20 -6.33 -16.66 11.55
N ALA A 21 -7.09 -17.25 12.47
CA ALA A 21 -6.74 -17.27 13.88
C ALA A 21 -5.33 -17.87 14.07
N GLY A 22 -4.46 -17.16 14.79
CA GLY A 22 -3.07 -17.55 15.01
C GLY A 22 -2.12 -17.34 13.82
N SER A 23 -2.57 -16.77 12.70
CA SER A 23 -1.71 -16.48 11.56
C SER A 23 -0.91 -15.19 11.77
N GLU A 24 0.38 -15.22 11.42
CA GLU A 24 1.21 -14.02 11.29
C GLU A 24 0.92 -13.24 10.00
N VAL A 25 0.17 -13.84 9.06
CA VAL A 25 -0.28 -13.17 7.85
C VAL A 25 -1.49 -12.30 8.19
N LEU A 26 -1.37 -11.02 7.86
CA LEU A 26 -2.38 -10.00 8.07
C LEU A 26 -3.07 -9.65 6.76
N GLU A 27 -4.33 -9.29 6.86
CA GLU A 27 -5.09 -8.65 5.80
C GLU A 27 -5.47 -7.23 6.23
N LEU A 28 -5.11 -6.25 5.40
CA LEU A 28 -5.74 -4.94 5.43
C LEU A 28 -6.85 -4.92 4.37
N GLY A 29 -8.11 -4.92 4.82
CA GLY A 29 -9.29 -4.84 3.96
C GLY A 29 -9.88 -3.43 3.95
N ILE A 30 -10.36 -3.01 2.78
CA ILE A 30 -11.22 -1.85 2.58
C ILE A 30 -12.62 -2.37 2.25
N HIS A 31 -13.61 -1.99 3.06
CA HIS A 31 -14.97 -2.48 2.99
C HIS A 31 -15.95 -1.35 2.68
N GLY A 32 -16.96 -1.65 1.88
CA GLY A 32 -18.10 -0.77 1.61
C GLY A 32 -19.13 -0.78 2.74
N GLU A 33 -20.25 -0.09 2.53
CA GLU A 33 -21.35 0.01 3.51
C GLU A 33 -22.05 -1.33 3.75
N SER A 34 -22.13 -2.16 2.72
CA SER A 34 -22.68 -3.52 2.73
C SER A 34 -21.72 -4.58 3.29
N ASP A 35 -20.58 -4.15 3.85
CA ASP A 35 -19.46 -5.00 4.29
C ASP A 35 -18.78 -5.82 3.18
N ASP A 36 -19.10 -5.50 1.93
CA ASP A 36 -18.42 -6.04 0.76
C ASP A 36 -16.97 -5.55 0.72
N LYS A 37 -16.06 -6.48 0.41
CA LYS A 37 -14.62 -6.20 0.35
C LYS A 37 -14.29 -5.57 -1.00
N LEU A 38 -13.94 -4.29 -0.98
CA LEU A 38 -13.67 -3.49 -2.17
C LEU A 38 -12.18 -3.50 -2.57
N ALA A 39 -11.28 -3.65 -1.60
CA ALA A 39 -9.86 -3.81 -1.84
C ALA A 39 -9.19 -4.53 -0.66
N ASN A 40 -8.04 -5.15 -0.90
CA ASN A 40 -7.22 -5.68 0.19
C ASN A 40 -5.72 -5.69 -0.13
N VAL A 41 -4.93 -5.83 0.93
CA VAL A 41 -3.52 -6.25 0.86
C VAL A 41 -3.32 -7.35 1.90
N ILE A 42 -2.82 -8.49 1.44
CA ILE A 42 -2.41 -9.62 2.28
C ILE A 42 -0.90 -9.57 2.42
N PHE A 43 -0.43 -9.46 3.65
CA PHE A 43 0.99 -9.25 3.92
C PHE A 43 1.43 -9.84 5.25
N GLN A 44 2.74 -9.97 5.44
CA GLN A 44 3.35 -10.35 6.71
C GLN A 44 4.50 -9.39 7.03
N PRO A 45 4.50 -8.72 8.20
CA PRO A 45 5.68 -8.01 8.66
C PRO A 45 6.71 -9.01 9.16
N ILE A 46 7.93 -8.94 8.63
CA ILE A 46 9.09 -9.71 9.11
C ILE A 46 10.19 -8.76 9.53
N GLN A 47 11.17 -9.26 10.27
CA GLN A 47 12.43 -8.55 10.49
C GLN A 47 13.57 -9.25 9.77
N ASP A 48 14.44 -8.47 9.14
CA ASP A 48 15.69 -9.01 8.64
C ASP A 48 16.71 -9.22 9.78
N ARG A 49 17.90 -9.72 9.43
CA ARG A 49 18.98 -9.98 10.40
C ARG A 49 19.48 -8.73 11.14
N ARG A 50 19.17 -7.53 10.65
CA ARG A 50 19.53 -6.25 11.24
C ARG A 50 18.36 -5.62 12.01
N GLY A 51 17.26 -6.34 12.18
CA GLY A 51 16.06 -5.87 12.86
C GLY A 51 15.20 -4.91 12.02
N ARG A 52 15.49 -4.77 10.72
CA ARG A 52 14.73 -3.89 9.82
C ARG A 52 13.41 -4.55 9.47
N THR A 53 12.31 -3.82 9.64
CA THR A 53 10.98 -4.34 9.25
C THR A 53 10.82 -4.36 7.74
N ILE A 54 10.40 -5.50 7.21
CA ILE A 54 10.06 -5.71 5.80
C ILE A 54 8.61 -6.18 5.74
N LEU A 55 7.83 -5.64 4.81
CA LEU A 55 6.48 -6.16 4.53
C LEU A 55 6.55 -7.13 3.37
N LEU A 56 6.30 -8.41 3.62
CA LEU A 56 6.10 -9.42 2.58
C LEU A 56 4.66 -9.33 2.07
N VAL A 57 4.42 -8.69 0.93
CA VAL A 57 3.11 -8.65 0.27
C VAL A 57 2.95 -9.91 -0.57
N ARG A 58 1.89 -10.67 -0.28
CA ARG A 58 1.53 -11.89 -1.00
C ARG A 58 0.47 -11.65 -2.05
N ASP A 59 -0.45 -10.75 -1.76
CA ASP A 59 -1.56 -10.44 -2.65
C ASP A 59 -2.06 -9.02 -2.37
N GLN A 60 -2.53 -8.36 -3.42
CA GLN A 60 -3.13 -7.03 -3.34
C GLN A 60 -4.16 -6.84 -4.45
N ASN A 61 -5.39 -6.48 -4.07
CA ASN A 61 -6.50 -6.42 -5.00
C ASN A 61 -7.29 -5.13 -4.86
N THR A 62 -7.89 -4.72 -5.98
CA THR A 62 -8.94 -3.70 -6.02
C THR A 62 -10.13 -4.27 -6.78
N PHE A 63 -11.04 -4.87 -6.01
CA PHE A 63 -12.26 -5.53 -6.50
C PHE A 63 -13.26 -4.49 -7.03
N GLY A 64 -13.47 -3.42 -6.28
CA GLY A 64 -14.32 -2.29 -6.67
C GLY A 64 -13.75 -1.53 -7.86
N ALA A 65 -14.37 -1.66 -9.03
CA ALA A 65 -13.90 -1.04 -10.27
C ALA A 65 -13.87 0.50 -10.16
N GLU A 66 -14.81 1.06 -9.42
CA GLU A 66 -14.94 2.47 -9.09
C GLU A 66 -13.77 3.01 -8.24
N LEU A 67 -12.99 2.16 -7.57
CA LEU A 67 -11.82 2.57 -6.79
C LEU A 67 -10.51 2.53 -7.58
N ARG A 68 -10.51 1.94 -8.79
CA ARG A 68 -9.31 1.78 -9.61
C ARG A 68 -8.83 3.12 -10.16
N GLN A 69 -7.52 3.21 -10.44
CA GLN A 69 -6.86 4.41 -10.97
C GLN A 69 -6.96 5.68 -10.09
N LYS A 70 -7.37 5.54 -8.82
CA LYS A 70 -7.56 6.65 -7.88
C LYS A 70 -6.48 6.75 -6.80
N ARG A 71 -5.31 6.09 -6.95
CA ARG A 71 -4.23 6.03 -5.93
C ARG A 71 -4.55 5.23 -4.66
N LEU A 72 -5.64 4.46 -4.63
CA LEU A 72 -6.01 3.68 -3.44
C LEU A 72 -4.86 2.79 -2.95
N MET A 73 -4.27 1.98 -3.82
CA MET A 73 -3.21 1.06 -3.41
C MET A 73 -1.94 1.77 -2.94
N THR A 74 -1.63 2.93 -3.54
CA THR A 74 -0.54 3.80 -3.08
C THR A 74 -0.79 4.31 -1.66
N LEU A 75 -2.02 4.72 -1.35
CA LEU A 75 -2.40 5.18 0.00
C LEU A 75 -2.38 4.04 1.02
N ILE A 76 -2.82 2.85 0.62
CA ILE A 76 -2.72 1.64 1.44
C ILE A 76 -1.25 1.36 1.80
N HIS A 77 -0.34 1.41 0.82
CA HIS A 77 1.08 1.20 1.07
C HIS A 77 1.69 2.30 1.94
N LEU A 78 1.33 3.57 1.72
CA LEU A 78 1.74 4.67 2.59
C LEU A 78 1.35 4.40 4.05
N TRP A 79 0.10 3.96 4.28
CA TRP A 79 -0.37 3.64 5.63
C TRP A 79 0.35 2.44 6.24
N LEU A 80 0.53 1.34 5.48
CA LEU A 80 1.20 0.13 5.95
C LEU A 80 2.66 0.40 6.30
N VAL A 81 3.39 1.06 5.40
CA VAL A 81 4.79 1.43 5.61
C VAL A 81 4.93 2.31 6.85
N HIS A 82 4.04 3.30 7.03
CA HIS A 82 4.08 4.15 8.22
C HIS A 82 3.73 3.41 9.51
N ARG A 83 2.70 2.54 9.48
CA ARG A 83 2.21 1.77 10.63
C ARG A 83 3.29 0.81 11.14
N PHE A 84 3.94 0.09 10.23
CA PHE A 84 4.91 -0.96 10.56
C PHE A 84 6.36 -0.47 10.54
N LYS A 85 6.60 0.82 10.23
CA LYS A 85 7.95 1.39 10.09
C LYS A 85 8.82 0.58 9.13
N ALA A 86 8.19 0.12 8.04
CA ALA A 86 8.83 -0.75 7.07
C ALA A 86 9.95 0.00 6.33
N GLN A 87 11.09 -0.68 6.15
CA GLN A 87 12.20 -0.19 5.35
C GLN A 87 12.13 -0.70 3.91
N ALA A 88 11.46 -1.84 3.70
CA ALA A 88 11.23 -2.39 2.37
C ALA A 88 9.87 -3.09 2.30
N VAL A 89 9.36 -3.22 1.08
CA VAL A 89 8.20 -4.03 0.73
C VAL A 89 8.65 -5.06 -0.30
N HIS A 90 8.45 -6.33 -0.01
CA HIS A 90 8.77 -7.42 -0.92
C HIS A 90 7.47 -8.01 -1.45
N TYR A 91 7.32 -8.10 -2.76
CA TYR A 91 6.18 -8.76 -3.40
C TYR A 91 6.61 -10.16 -3.80
N VAL A 92 6.00 -11.18 -3.21
CA VAL A 92 6.29 -12.58 -3.53
C VAL A 92 5.37 -13.04 -4.64
N THR A 93 5.91 -13.77 -5.64
CA THR A 93 5.17 -14.22 -6.84
C THR A 93 4.38 -13.08 -7.50
N PRO A 94 5.05 -11.97 -7.87
CA PRO A 94 4.41 -10.77 -8.38
C PRO A 94 3.80 -11.01 -9.75
N THR A 95 2.66 -10.36 -9.99
CA THR A 95 2.05 -10.26 -11.31
C THR A 95 2.56 -9.03 -12.07
N ASP A 96 2.27 -8.95 -13.37
CA ASP A 96 2.53 -7.75 -14.18
C ASP A 96 1.90 -6.48 -13.59
N ASP A 97 0.75 -6.62 -12.95
CA ASP A 97 0.09 -5.52 -12.24
C ASP A 97 0.92 -5.03 -11.06
N ASN A 98 1.61 -5.93 -10.35
CA ASN A 98 2.51 -5.57 -9.26
C ASN A 98 3.74 -4.84 -9.78
N LEU A 99 4.31 -5.27 -10.91
CA LEU A 99 5.43 -4.58 -11.58
C LEU A 99 5.05 -3.16 -11.99
N TYR A 100 3.91 -3.01 -12.67
CA TYR A 100 3.40 -1.70 -13.07
C TYR A 100 3.17 -0.80 -11.86
N GLN A 101 2.53 -1.34 -10.82
CA GLN A 101 2.15 -0.55 -9.66
C GLN A 101 3.36 -0.11 -8.83
N THR A 102 4.33 -0.99 -8.59
CA THR A 102 5.56 -0.65 -7.85
C THR A 102 6.40 0.38 -8.60
N SER A 103 6.52 0.25 -9.92
CA SER A 103 7.13 1.27 -10.78
C SER A 103 6.43 2.63 -10.65
N LYS A 104 5.10 2.64 -10.65
CA LYS A 104 4.33 3.86 -10.38
C LYS A 104 4.55 4.37 -8.96
N MET A 105 4.60 3.53 -7.95
CA MET A 105 4.88 3.96 -6.57
C MET A 105 6.28 4.56 -6.42
N LYS A 106 7.27 4.05 -7.15
CA LYS A 106 8.60 4.68 -7.30
C LYS A 106 8.49 6.06 -7.93
N SER A 107 7.73 6.22 -9.02
CA SER A 107 7.55 7.54 -9.66
C SER A 107 6.83 8.57 -8.77
N HIS A 108 6.07 8.14 -7.77
CA HIS A 108 5.48 9.04 -6.76
C HIS A 108 6.37 9.28 -5.53
N GLY A 109 7.55 8.66 -5.52
CA GLY A 109 8.51 8.74 -4.43
C GLY A 109 8.13 7.91 -3.20
N ILE A 110 7.18 6.96 -3.28
CA ILE A 110 6.94 6.03 -2.16
C ILE A 110 8.14 5.11 -1.97
N PHE A 111 8.72 4.66 -3.09
CA PHE A 111 9.92 3.85 -3.11
C PHE A 111 11.08 4.64 -3.71
N THR A 112 12.28 4.47 -3.14
CA THR A 112 13.54 4.96 -3.73
C THR A 112 13.95 4.04 -4.87
N GLU A 113 13.87 2.74 -4.64
CA GLU A 113 14.28 1.70 -5.58
C GLU A 113 13.23 0.59 -5.66
N VAL A 114 13.18 -0.05 -6.83
CA VAL A 114 12.32 -1.20 -7.11
C VAL A 114 13.14 -2.13 -8.01
N ASN A 115 13.58 -3.25 -7.44
CA ASN A 115 14.46 -4.22 -8.07
C ASN A 115 13.70 -5.55 -8.23
N GLN A 116 13.91 -6.21 -9.35
CA GLN A 116 13.40 -7.57 -9.58
C GLN A 116 14.54 -8.54 -9.29
N GLU A 117 14.36 -9.38 -8.27
CA GLU A 117 15.37 -10.34 -7.82
C GLU A 117 15.10 -11.74 -8.39
N VAL A 118 16.14 -12.58 -8.34
CA VAL A 118 16.05 -13.99 -8.76
C VAL A 118 15.02 -14.74 -7.90
N GLY A 119 14.08 -15.42 -8.55
CA GLY A 119 12.99 -16.16 -7.88
C GLY A 119 11.64 -15.44 -7.84
N GLU A 120 11.40 -14.50 -8.76
CA GLU A 120 10.13 -13.77 -8.89
C GLU A 120 9.76 -13.02 -7.61
N ILE A 121 10.66 -12.14 -7.16
CA ILE A 121 10.38 -11.22 -6.05
C ILE A 121 10.68 -9.80 -6.50
N ILE A 122 9.74 -8.88 -6.24
CA ILE A 122 10.01 -7.44 -6.34
C ILE A 122 10.45 -6.96 -4.97
N VAL A 123 11.63 -6.35 -4.88
CA VAL A 123 12.12 -5.67 -3.68
C VAL A 123 12.00 -4.17 -3.88
N ALA A 124 11.17 -3.53 -3.07
CA ALA A 124 10.94 -2.08 -3.13
C ALA A 124 11.43 -1.41 -1.84
N GLU A 125 12.43 -0.54 -1.94
CA GLU A 125 12.99 0.19 -0.80
C GLU A 125 12.18 1.45 -0.50
N VAL A 126 11.88 1.69 0.78
CA VAL A 126 11.02 2.79 1.22
C VAL A 126 11.77 4.12 1.25
N ASN A 127 11.17 5.16 0.64
CA ASN A 127 11.67 6.53 0.72
C ASN A 127 11.17 7.24 1.98
N HIS A 128 11.82 7.00 3.12
CA HIS A 128 11.41 7.59 4.40
C HIS A 128 11.26 9.12 4.41
N PRO A 129 12.19 9.91 3.81
CA PRO A 129 12.00 11.37 3.69
C PRO A 129 10.67 11.73 3.01
N ARG A 130 10.33 11.09 1.89
CA ARG A 130 9.07 11.33 1.19
C ARG A 130 7.86 10.86 1.98
N ILE A 131 7.95 9.72 2.69
CA ILE A 131 6.88 9.26 3.58
C ILE A 131 6.62 10.31 4.69
N ALA A 132 7.67 10.88 5.28
CA ALA A 132 7.52 11.92 6.30
C ALA A 132 6.84 13.18 5.74
N GLU A 133 7.26 13.63 4.55
CA GLU A 133 6.65 14.77 3.86
C GLU A 133 5.15 14.54 3.59
N LEU A 134 4.76 13.37 3.09
CA LEU A 134 3.36 13.01 2.84
C LEU A 134 2.52 12.93 4.12
N LEU A 135 3.14 12.79 5.29
CA LEU A 135 2.46 12.67 6.57
C LEU A 135 2.43 13.95 7.38
N THR A 136 3.01 15.04 6.86
CA THR A 136 2.96 16.37 7.45
C THR A 136 1.53 16.78 7.82
N PRO A 137 1.32 17.49 8.94
CA PRO A 137 -0.03 17.84 9.41
C PRO A 137 -0.85 18.70 8.43
N ASP A 138 -0.19 19.52 7.60
CA ASP A 138 -0.85 20.36 6.61
C ASP A 138 -1.47 19.58 5.44
N ARG A 139 -1.06 18.31 5.26
CA ARG A 139 -1.49 17.38 4.21
C ARG A 139 -1.33 17.92 2.79
N VAL A 140 -0.48 18.91 2.56
CA VAL A 140 -0.32 19.56 1.24
C VAL A 140 0.26 18.57 0.23
N ALA A 141 1.38 17.92 0.57
CA ALA A 141 2.01 16.93 -0.31
C ALA A 141 1.09 15.71 -0.56
N LEU A 142 0.38 15.25 0.47
CA LEU A 142 -0.58 14.16 0.35
C LEU A 142 -1.74 14.51 -0.56
N ARG A 143 -2.28 15.73 -0.45
CA ARG A 143 -3.35 16.20 -1.31
C ARG A 143 -2.90 16.20 -2.77
N LYS A 144 -1.73 16.77 -3.08
CA LYS A 144 -1.16 16.77 -4.43
C LYS A 144 -1.02 15.35 -5.01
N LEU A 145 -0.53 14.42 -4.19
CA LEU A 145 -0.42 13.01 -4.59
C LEU A 145 -1.80 12.39 -4.93
N ILE A 146 -2.82 12.68 -4.12
CA ILE A 146 -4.19 12.19 -4.29
C ILE A 146 -4.84 12.76 -5.56
N THR A 147 -4.70 14.07 -5.77
CA THR A 147 -5.32 14.82 -6.86
C THR A 147 -4.53 14.74 -8.16
N LYS A 148 -3.34 14.14 -8.14
CA LYS A 148 -2.42 14.01 -9.28
C LYS A 148 -1.98 15.38 -9.82
N GLU A 149 -1.84 16.35 -8.92
CA GLU A 149 -1.26 17.66 -9.23
C GLU A 149 0.24 17.52 -9.49
N ALA A 150 0.75 18.35 -10.40
CA ALA A 150 2.18 18.46 -10.72
C ALA A 150 2.94 19.24 -9.63
#